data_AF-A0A327ZS24-F1
#
_entry.id   AF-A0A327ZS24-F1
#
_cell.length_a   1.000
_cell.length_b   1.000
_cell.length_c   1.000
_cell.angle_alpha   90.00
_cell.angle_beta   90.00
_cell.angle_gamma   90.00
#
_symmetry.space_group_name_H-M   'P 1'
#
loop_
_entity.id
_entity.type
_entity.pdbx_description
1 polymer ?
#
loop_
_entity_poly.entity_id
_entity_poly.type
_entity_poly.pdbx_seq_one_letter_code
_entity_poly.pdbx_strand_id
1 'polypeptide(L)'
;MNNNNNQIYTEVKSSRDELLSQIKKLSASQFNYNFGSKFKSIKYNLLQIAYAYHEGLDQHKDQIGDYELFKEKGHTLNFFDVANYFDNIDYAIEQNPVHPNDVMPLIFNEYELRGKIRFLMTFFEVLDNNLDQEIQNLKVTRLK
;
A
#
# COMPACT_ATOMS: atom_id res chain seq x y z
N MET A 1 -25.91 -20.04 4.97
CA MET A 1 -25.31 -19.33 3.83
C MET A 1 -23.83 -19.22 4.10
N ASN A 2 -22.98 -19.71 3.20
CA ASN A 2 -21.56 -19.96 3.45
C ASN A 2 -20.75 -18.66 3.64
N ASN A 3 -20.03 -18.59 4.76
CA ASN A 3 -19.12 -17.52 5.21
C ASN A 3 -17.85 -17.33 4.35
N ASN A 4 -17.73 -17.96 3.17
CA ASN A 4 -16.47 -17.98 2.41
C ASN A 4 -16.17 -16.66 1.67
N ASN A 5 -17.18 -15.83 1.42
CA ASN A 5 -17.02 -14.64 0.57
C ASN A 5 -16.22 -13.52 1.27
N ASN A 6 -16.43 -13.32 2.58
CA ASN A 6 -15.62 -12.40 3.37
C ASN A 6 -14.22 -12.95 3.67
N GLN A 7 -14.00 -14.26 3.54
CA GLN A 7 -12.70 -14.86 3.87
C GLN A 7 -11.59 -14.40 2.92
N ILE A 8 -11.86 -14.36 1.60
CA ILE A 8 -10.87 -13.95 0.60
C ILE A 8 -10.44 -12.50 0.83
N TYR A 9 -11.39 -11.59 1.02
CA TYR A 9 -11.04 -10.19 1.29
C TYR A 9 -10.34 -10.02 2.64
N THR A 10 -10.74 -10.76 3.68
CA THR A 10 -10.06 -10.74 4.99
C THR A 10 -8.59 -11.14 4.87
N GLU A 11 -8.27 -12.15 4.07
CA GLU A 11 -6.87 -12.56 3.80
C GLU A 11 -6.10 -11.47 3.03
N VAL A 12 -6.73 -10.84 2.04
CA VAL A 12 -6.15 -9.73 1.27
C VAL A 12 -5.85 -8.55 2.20
N LYS A 13 -6.82 -8.13 3.01
CA LYS A 13 -6.68 -7.09 4.04
C LYS A 13 -5.52 -7.39 4.99
N SER A 14 -5.49 -8.60 5.55
CA SER A 14 -4.44 -8.99 6.49
C SER A 14 -3.03 -8.87 5.88
N SER A 15 -2.87 -9.34 4.63
CA SER A 15 -1.59 -9.22 3.91
C SER A 15 -1.24 -7.77 3.53
N ARG A 16 -2.24 -6.90 3.34
CA ARG A 16 -2.04 -5.46 3.11
C ARG A 16 -1.57 -4.79 4.39
N ASP A 17 -2.17 -5.09 5.52
CA ASP A 17 -1.82 -4.49 6.82
C ASP A 17 -0.38 -4.84 7.22
N GLU A 18 0.05 -6.07 6.94
CA GLU A 18 1.46 -6.46 7.07
C GLU A 18 2.37 -5.61 6.19
N LEU A 19 2.00 -5.40 4.92
CA LEU A 19 2.76 -4.57 3.99
C LEU A 19 2.81 -3.10 4.44
N LEU A 20 1.67 -2.54 4.87
CA LEU A 20 1.59 -1.17 5.40
C LEU A 20 2.45 -1.01 6.65
N SER A 21 2.50 -2.01 7.54
CA SER A 21 3.39 -2.03 8.70
C SER A 21 4.87 -2.00 8.32
N GLN A 22 5.25 -2.67 7.23
CA GLN A 22 6.61 -2.60 6.69
C GLN A 22 6.90 -1.23 6.06
N ILE A 23 5.97 -0.69 5.25
CA ILE A 23 6.10 0.62 4.59
C ILE A 23 6.18 1.76 5.62
N LYS A 24 5.48 1.66 6.75
CA LYS A 24 5.50 2.65 7.85
C LYS A 24 6.92 2.93 8.37
N LYS A 25 7.84 1.99 8.21
CA LYS A 25 9.25 2.12 8.65
C LYS A 25 10.09 2.93 7.67
N LEU A 26 9.63 3.12 6.44
CA LEU A 26 10.33 3.88 5.41
C LEU A 26 10.27 5.38 5.73
N SER A 27 11.34 6.08 5.36
CA SER A 27 11.34 7.54 5.35
C SER A 27 10.35 8.09 4.32
N ALA A 28 9.93 9.35 4.51
CA ALA A 28 9.11 10.05 3.52
C ALA A 28 9.78 10.09 2.13
N SER A 29 11.11 10.17 2.07
CA SER A 29 11.87 10.13 0.81
C SER A 29 11.71 8.77 0.11
N GLN A 30 11.93 7.66 0.82
CA GLN A 30 11.77 6.30 0.27
C GLN A 30 10.32 6.04 -0.17
N PHE A 31 9.33 6.49 0.61
CA PHE A 31 7.91 6.37 0.26
C PHE A 31 7.55 7.09 -1.05
N ASN A 32 8.15 8.26 -1.29
CA ASN A 32 7.89 9.11 -2.44
C ASN A 32 8.87 8.90 -3.61
N TYR A 33 9.92 8.11 -3.44
CA TYR A 33 10.97 7.93 -4.45
C TYR A 33 10.37 7.39 -5.75
N ASN A 34 10.66 8.07 -6.86
CA ASN A 34 10.10 7.73 -8.17
C ASN A 34 11.07 6.84 -8.95
N PHE A 35 10.74 5.55 -9.09
CA PHE A 35 11.51 4.56 -9.84
C PHE A 35 11.30 4.64 -11.38
N GLY A 36 10.95 5.82 -11.88
CA GLY A 36 10.69 6.07 -13.30
C GLY A 36 9.27 5.70 -13.75
N SER A 37 9.03 5.80 -15.05
CA SER A 37 7.69 5.70 -15.65
C SER A 37 7.01 4.35 -15.43
N LYS A 38 7.78 3.25 -15.40
CA LYS A 38 7.27 1.88 -15.27
C LYS A 38 6.85 1.52 -13.85
N PHE A 39 7.67 1.86 -12.86
CA PHE A 39 7.49 1.41 -11.48
C PHE A 39 6.87 2.46 -10.57
N LYS A 40 7.07 3.76 -10.86
CA LYS A 40 6.58 4.88 -10.05
C LYS A 40 7.04 4.75 -8.59
N SER A 41 6.39 5.43 -7.65
CA SER A 41 6.72 5.36 -6.22
C SER A 41 5.89 4.34 -5.47
N ILE A 42 6.33 3.94 -4.27
CA ILE A 42 5.52 3.11 -3.36
C ILE A 42 4.16 3.78 -3.11
N LYS A 43 4.20 5.09 -2.79
CA LYS A 43 2.99 5.90 -2.65
C LYS A 43 2.06 5.81 -3.86
N TYR A 44 2.59 5.98 -5.07
CA TYR A 44 1.78 5.91 -6.29
C TYR A 44 1.07 4.56 -6.39
N ASN A 45 1.78 3.46 -6.20
CA ASN A 45 1.19 2.13 -6.31
C ASN A 45 0.12 1.89 -5.24
N LEU A 46 0.30 2.34 -4.00
CA LEU A 46 -0.74 2.28 -2.97
C LEU A 46 -1.99 3.10 -3.36
N LEU A 47 -1.78 4.31 -3.90
CA LEU A 47 -2.89 5.14 -4.37
C LEU A 47 -3.67 4.46 -5.49
N GLN A 48 -2.99 3.79 -6.44
CA GLN A 48 -3.69 3.04 -7.50
C GLN A 48 -4.54 1.89 -6.94
N ILE A 49 -4.09 1.22 -5.88
CA ILE A 49 -4.92 0.21 -5.19
C ILE A 49 -6.15 0.89 -4.58
N ALA A 50 -5.96 1.97 -3.81
CA ALA A 50 -7.04 2.69 -3.13
C ALA A 50 -8.08 3.25 -4.11
N TYR A 51 -7.62 3.81 -5.25
CA TYR A 51 -8.51 4.33 -6.29
C TYR A 51 -9.34 3.23 -6.92
N ALA A 52 -8.73 2.08 -7.24
CA ALA A 52 -9.46 0.96 -7.82
C ALA A 52 -10.58 0.47 -6.88
N TYR A 53 -10.30 0.34 -5.58
CA TYR A 53 -11.36 -0.01 -4.62
C TYR A 53 -12.45 1.05 -4.52
N HIS A 54 -12.08 2.33 -4.47
CA HIS A 54 -13.09 3.38 -4.41
C HIS A 54 -14.02 3.34 -5.63
N GLU A 55 -13.47 3.26 -6.83
CA GLU A 55 -14.25 3.20 -8.07
C GLU A 55 -15.09 1.91 -8.15
N GLY A 56 -14.53 0.77 -7.73
CA GLY A 56 -15.23 -0.51 -7.70
C GLY A 56 -16.35 -0.60 -6.66
N LEU A 57 -16.33 0.28 -5.66
CA LEU A 57 -17.30 0.34 -4.56
C LEU A 57 -18.18 1.60 -4.66
N ASP A 58 -18.46 2.13 -5.86
CA ASP A 58 -19.21 3.38 -6.06
C ASP A 58 -20.58 3.41 -5.34
N GLN A 59 -21.22 2.25 -5.16
CA GLN A 59 -22.47 2.13 -4.39
C GLN A 59 -22.32 2.45 -2.89
N HIS A 60 -21.10 2.45 -2.38
CA HIS A 60 -20.74 2.66 -0.98
C HIS A 60 -19.72 3.79 -0.80
N LYS A 61 -19.52 4.65 -1.83
CA LYS A 61 -18.52 5.72 -1.81
C LYS A 61 -18.64 6.68 -0.61
N ASP A 62 -19.86 6.95 -0.16
CA ASP A 62 -20.12 7.84 0.98
C ASP A 62 -19.49 7.32 2.28
N GLN A 63 -19.26 6.01 2.38
CA GLN A 63 -18.60 5.37 3.52
C GLN A 63 -17.07 5.41 3.40
N ILE A 64 -16.54 5.59 2.18
CA ILE A 64 -15.10 5.62 1.90
C ILE A 64 -14.56 7.06 2.03
N GLY A 65 -15.30 8.04 1.50
CA GLY A 65 -14.92 9.45 1.49
C GLY A 65 -15.02 10.08 0.09
N ASP A 66 -14.49 11.30 -0.06
CA ASP A 66 -14.50 12.01 -1.35
C ASP A 66 -13.34 11.56 -2.25
N TYR A 67 -13.67 10.84 -3.31
CA TYR A 67 -12.70 10.31 -4.29
C TYR A 67 -11.90 11.41 -4.99
N GLU A 68 -12.60 12.44 -5.50
CA GLU A 68 -11.97 13.46 -6.33
C GLU A 68 -11.02 14.30 -5.47
N LEU A 69 -11.44 14.64 -4.24
CA LEU A 69 -10.58 15.31 -3.28
C LEU A 69 -9.34 14.46 -2.94
N PHE A 70 -9.52 13.17 -2.71
CA PHE A 70 -8.42 12.26 -2.38
C PHE A 70 -7.45 12.08 -3.57
N LYS A 71 -7.97 12.00 -4.79
CA LYS A 71 -7.20 11.91 -6.03
C LYS A 71 -6.41 13.18 -6.32
N GLU A 72 -7.06 14.34 -6.21
CA GLU A 72 -6.43 15.66 -6.37
C GLU A 72 -5.29 15.85 -5.37
N LYS A 73 -5.55 15.54 -4.09
CA LYS A 73 -4.55 15.62 -3.02
C LYS A 73 -3.52 14.51 -3.07
N GLY A 74 -3.63 13.54 -3.97
CA GLY A 74 -2.78 12.36 -4.04
C GLY A 74 -1.29 12.69 -3.89
N HIS A 75 -0.81 13.78 -4.51
CA HIS A 75 0.58 14.22 -4.41
C HIS A 75 1.01 14.77 -3.03
N THR A 76 0.09 15.30 -2.22
CA THR A 76 0.38 15.83 -0.86
C THR A 76 0.21 14.81 0.26
N LEU A 77 -0.48 13.69 0.01
CA LEU A 77 -0.77 12.69 1.04
C LEU A 77 0.49 12.08 1.66
N ASN A 78 0.53 11.96 2.97
CA ASN A 78 1.55 11.19 3.67
C ASN A 78 1.10 9.71 3.81
N PHE A 79 1.95 8.88 4.43
CA PHE A 79 1.63 7.46 4.66
C PHE A 79 0.34 7.25 5.46
N PHE A 80 0.12 8.03 6.53
CA PHE A 80 -1.05 7.89 7.39
C PHE A 80 -2.34 8.27 6.65
N ASP A 81 -2.31 9.29 5.79
CA ASP A 81 -3.48 9.65 4.99
C ASP A 81 -3.89 8.51 4.05
N VAL A 82 -2.92 7.84 3.43
CA VAL A 82 -3.15 6.68 2.55
C VAL A 82 -3.65 5.48 3.34
N ALA A 83 -3.05 5.20 4.51
CA ALA A 83 -3.47 4.10 5.38
C ALA A 83 -4.90 4.29 5.89
N ASN A 84 -5.25 5.49 6.37
CA ASN A 84 -6.62 5.82 6.81
C ASN A 84 -7.64 5.64 5.68
N TYR A 85 -7.25 5.90 4.43
CA TYR A 85 -8.14 5.67 3.30
C TYR A 85 -8.41 4.18 3.06
N PHE A 86 -7.43 3.30 3.31
CA PHE A 86 -7.66 1.87 3.34
C PHE A 86 -8.60 1.46 4.48
N ASP A 87 -8.46 2.06 5.67
CA ASP A 87 -9.40 1.78 6.77
C ASP A 87 -10.85 2.10 6.38
N ASN A 88 -11.08 3.18 5.62
CA ASN A 88 -12.41 3.52 5.13
C ASN A 88 -12.92 2.53 4.06
N ILE A 89 -12.05 2.06 3.17
CA ILE A 89 -12.38 1.01 2.18
C ILE A 89 -12.78 -0.28 2.91
N ASP A 90 -11.99 -0.65 3.92
CA ASP A 90 -12.21 -1.86 4.72
C ASP A 90 -13.55 -1.78 5.44
N TYR A 91 -13.83 -0.63 6.05
CA TYR A 91 -15.11 -0.37 6.69
C TYR A 91 -16.27 -0.53 5.71
N ALA A 92 -16.17 0.04 4.50
CA ALA A 92 -17.21 -0.09 3.47
C ALA A 92 -17.46 -1.55 3.06
N ILE A 93 -16.41 -2.36 2.91
CA ILE A 93 -16.55 -3.79 2.58
C ILE A 93 -17.11 -4.60 3.76
N GLU A 94 -16.70 -4.29 4.99
CA GLU A 94 -17.17 -4.98 6.20
C GLU A 94 -18.66 -4.71 6.46
N GLN A 95 -19.13 -3.47 6.24
CA GLN A 95 -20.53 -3.11 6.43
C GLN A 95 -21.43 -3.61 5.30
N ASN A 96 -20.88 -3.75 4.09
CA ASN A 96 -21.65 -4.17 2.91
C ASN A 96 -20.94 -5.38 2.27
N PRO A 97 -21.21 -6.62 2.74
CA PRO A 97 -20.58 -7.81 2.20
C PRO A 97 -20.81 -7.89 0.69
N VAL A 98 -19.77 -7.58 -0.08
CA VAL A 98 -19.85 -7.48 -1.53
C VAL A 98 -19.79 -8.88 -2.15
N HIS A 99 -20.50 -9.08 -3.26
CA HIS A 99 -20.42 -10.34 -3.97
C HIS A 99 -18.96 -10.56 -4.46
N PRO A 100 -18.38 -11.77 -4.32
CA PRO A 100 -16.98 -12.02 -4.65
C PRO A 100 -16.58 -11.59 -6.06
N ASN A 101 -17.47 -11.72 -7.03
CA ASN A 101 -17.19 -11.36 -8.42
C ASN A 101 -16.95 -9.86 -8.62
N ASP A 102 -17.50 -9.00 -7.76
CA ASP A 102 -17.36 -7.55 -7.88
C ASP A 102 -16.04 -7.08 -7.26
N VAL A 103 -15.58 -7.75 -6.20
CA VAL A 103 -14.30 -7.44 -5.52
C VAL A 103 -13.10 -8.18 -6.10
N MET A 104 -13.31 -9.30 -6.79
CA MET A 104 -12.22 -10.12 -7.33
C MET A 104 -11.29 -9.35 -8.27
N PRO A 105 -11.77 -8.52 -9.23
CA PRO A 105 -10.90 -7.70 -10.06
C PRO A 105 -10.05 -6.71 -9.25
N LEU A 106 -10.63 -6.14 -8.18
CA LEU A 106 -9.96 -5.20 -7.28
C LEU A 106 -8.85 -5.90 -6.49
N ILE A 107 -9.15 -7.11 -6.00
CA ILE A 107 -8.21 -7.99 -5.31
C ILE A 107 -7.03 -8.36 -6.22
N PHE A 108 -7.28 -8.74 -7.46
CA PHE A 108 -6.19 -9.05 -8.42
C PHE A 108 -5.29 -7.84 -8.68
N ASN A 109 -5.89 -6.66 -8.90
CA ASN A 109 -5.14 -5.41 -9.04
C ASN A 109 -4.30 -5.12 -7.78
N GLU A 110 -4.85 -5.34 -6.59
CA GLU A 110 -4.11 -5.20 -5.33
C GLU A 110 -2.92 -6.17 -5.26
N TYR A 111 -3.09 -7.45 -5.58
CA TYR A 111 -1.99 -8.41 -5.58
C TYR A 111 -0.85 -7.99 -6.51
N GLU A 112 -1.16 -7.53 -7.72
CA GLU A 112 -0.16 -7.06 -8.68
C GLU A 112 0.63 -5.86 -8.12
N LEU A 113 -0.09 -4.84 -7.65
CA LEU A 113 0.51 -3.60 -7.19
C LEU A 113 1.29 -3.81 -5.87
N ARG A 114 0.81 -4.65 -4.95
CA ARG A 114 1.58 -5.03 -3.76
C ARG A 114 2.82 -5.84 -4.10
N GLY A 115 2.76 -6.71 -5.10
CA GLY A 115 3.94 -7.42 -5.61
C GLY A 115 5.00 -6.44 -6.11
N LYS A 116 4.59 -5.42 -6.86
CA LYS A 116 5.47 -4.32 -7.29
C LYS A 116 6.03 -3.56 -6.08
N ILE A 117 5.21 -3.20 -5.10
CA ILE A 117 5.68 -2.49 -3.90
C ILE A 117 6.71 -3.31 -3.14
N ARG A 118 6.46 -4.62 -2.91
CA ARG A 118 7.42 -5.51 -2.24
C ARG A 118 8.76 -5.54 -2.99
N PHE A 119 8.72 -5.63 -4.32
CA PHE A 119 9.93 -5.54 -5.14
C PHE A 119 10.65 -4.19 -5.00
N LEU A 120 9.93 -3.07 -4.91
CA LEU A 120 10.56 -1.76 -4.68
C LEU A 120 11.17 -1.62 -3.28
N MET A 121 10.58 -2.25 -2.28
CA MET A 121 11.11 -2.22 -0.91
C MET A 121 12.45 -2.95 -0.78
N THR A 122 12.66 -4.05 -1.52
CA THR A 122 13.96 -4.76 -1.48
C THR A 122 15.12 -3.88 -1.95
N PHE A 123 14.87 -2.91 -2.83
CA PHE A 123 15.88 -1.95 -3.25
C PHE A 123 16.39 -1.11 -2.06
N PHE A 124 15.48 -0.65 -1.20
CA PHE A 124 15.85 0.11 -0.01
C PHE A 124 16.52 -0.77 1.04
N GLU A 125 16.05 -1.99 1.25
CA GLU A 125 16.70 -2.94 2.15
C GLU A 125 18.16 -3.19 1.75
N VAL A 126 18.44 -3.36 0.45
CA VAL A 126 19.81 -3.53 -0.04
C VAL A 126 20.66 -2.28 0.17
N LEU A 127 20.11 -1.09 -0.11
CA LEU A 127 20.82 0.17 0.10
C LEU A 127 21.16 0.42 1.57
N ASP A 128 20.18 0.21 2.45
CA ASP A 128 20.33 0.43 3.88
C ASP A 128 21.34 -0.57 4.48
N ASN A 129 21.29 -1.84 4.07
CA ASN A 129 22.26 -2.86 4.49
C ASN A 129 23.69 -2.52 4.05
N ASN A 130 23.88 -2.02 2.83
CA ASN A 130 25.21 -1.61 2.35
C ASN A 130 25.76 -0.43 3.14
N LEU A 131 24.92 0.56 3.45
CA LEU A 131 25.29 1.72 4.28
C LEU A 131 25.75 1.28 5.67
N ASP A 132 25.02 0.35 6.30
CA ASP A 132 25.36 -0.17 7.62
C ASP A 132 26.70 -0.89 7.63
N GLN A 133 26.99 -1.68 6.59
CA GLN A 133 28.30 -2.35 6.44
C GLN A 133 29.45 -1.35 6.28
N GLU A 134 29.27 -0.30 5.47
CA GLU A 134 30.29 0.75 5.31
C GLU A 134 30.58 1.48 6.63
N ILE A 135 29.53 1.82 7.40
CA ILE A 135 29.67 2.45 8.72
C ILE A 135 30.42 1.54 9.70
N GLN A 136 30.13 0.24 9.70
CA GLN A 136 30.84 -0.73 10.54
C GLN A 136 32.32 -0.81 10.17
N ASN A 137 32.64 -0.90 8.88
CA ASN A 137 34.02 -0.95 8.40
C ASN A 137 34.81 0.30 8.80
N LEU A 138 34.23 1.49 8.66
CA LEU A 138 34.85 2.76 9.09
C LEU A 138 35.14 2.81 10.60
N LYS A 139 34.25 2.25 11.44
CA LYS A 139 34.47 2.15 12.89
C LYS A 139 35.64 1.23 13.22
N VAL A 140 35.77 0.10 12.52
CA VAL A 140 36.88 -0.86 12.71
C VAL A 140 38.22 -0.23 12.32
N THR A 141 38.28 0.56 11.24
CA THR A 141 39.52 1.19 10.80
C THR A 141 39.98 2.31 11.74
N ARG A 142 39.07 3.03 12.41
CA ARG A 142 39.41 4.11 13.36
C ARG A 142 39.91 3.63 14.73
N LEU A 143 39.75 2.34 15.04
CA LEU A 143 40.16 1.73 16.32
C LEU A 143 41.52 1.00 16.23
N LYS A 144 42.20 1.07 15.09
CA LYS A 144 43.59 0.59 14.88
C LYS A 144 44.53 1.78 14.77
#